data_AF-A0A0J7JVC9-F1
#
_entry.id   AF-A0A0J7JVC9-F1
#
_cell.length_a   1.000
_cell.length_b   1.000
_cell.length_c   1.000
_cell.angle_alpha   90.00
_cell.angle_beta   90.00
_cell.angle_gamma   90.00
#
_symmetry.space_group_name_H-M   'P 1'
#
loop_
_entity.id
_entity.type
_entity.pdbx_description
1 polymer ?
#
loop_
_entity_poly.entity_id
_entity_poly.type
_entity_poly.pdbx_seq_one_letter_code
_entity_poly.pdbx_strand_id
1 'polypeptide(L)'
;MAKSSKLEFILGQDDWETYIERLELYFVANDIAVEKQTAVLLTKISADTYTLVRDLCAPTKPKDKTFQQLVDIVSTHLCPKPSETMER
;
A
#
# COMPACT_ATOMS: atom_id res chain seq x y z
N MET A 1 -18.60 7.01 -21.39
CA MET A 1 -17.20 7.23 -20.99
C MET A 1 -17.07 6.73 -19.57
N ALA A 2 -16.53 5.53 -19.36
CA ALA A 2 -16.33 5.02 -18.01
C ALA A 2 -15.37 6.01 -17.32
N LYS A 3 -15.86 6.73 -16.31
CA LYS A 3 -14.98 7.42 -15.36
C LYS A 3 -14.11 6.34 -14.78
N SER A 4 -12.90 6.19 -15.29
CA SER A 4 -11.88 5.35 -14.69
C SER A 4 -11.75 5.86 -13.27
N SER A 5 -12.33 5.15 -12.30
CA SER A 5 -12.17 5.46 -10.88
C SER A 5 -10.67 5.50 -10.63
N LYS A 6 -10.12 6.71 -10.52
CA LYS A 6 -8.68 6.93 -10.34
C LYS A 6 -8.37 6.57 -8.89
N LEU A 7 -8.15 5.28 -8.66
CA LEU A 7 -7.69 4.73 -7.39
C LEU A 7 -6.18 4.96 -7.37
N GLU A 8 -5.77 6.14 -6.92
CA GLU A 8 -4.37 6.56 -6.77
C GLU A 8 -4.17 6.97 -5.32
N PHE A 9 -3.25 6.32 -4.61
CA PHE A 9 -2.89 6.74 -3.26
C PHE A 9 -1.90 7.90 -3.30
N ILE A 10 -2.24 8.99 -2.63
CA ILE A 10 -1.38 10.16 -2.49
C ILE A 10 -0.94 10.31 -1.03
N LEU A 11 0.37 10.19 -0.81
CA LEU A 11 0.99 10.35 0.50
C LEU A 11 0.64 11.73 1.09
N GLY A 12 0.07 11.75 2.30
CA GLY A 12 -0.27 12.98 3.02
C GLY A 12 -1.61 13.63 2.63
N GLN A 13 -2.33 13.07 1.65
CA GLN A 13 -3.71 13.46 1.33
C GLN A 13 -4.70 12.33 1.62
N ASP A 14 -4.34 11.11 1.24
CA ASP A 14 -5.16 9.92 1.47
C ASP A 14 -4.73 9.18 2.74
N ASP A 15 -5.71 8.57 3.40
CA ASP A 15 -5.50 7.65 4.50
C ASP A 15 -5.18 6.26 3.96
N TRP A 16 -4.13 5.63 4.51
CA TRP A 16 -3.63 4.34 4.02
C TRP A 16 -4.64 3.22 4.25
N GLU A 17 -5.23 3.13 5.44
CA GLU A 17 -6.19 2.08 5.78
C GLU A 17 -7.42 2.17 4.87
N THR A 18 -7.97 3.38 4.72
CA THR A 18 -9.12 3.65 3.84
C THR A 18 -8.81 3.32 2.38
N TYR A 19 -7.60 3.64 1.90
CA TYR A 19 -7.18 3.31 0.55
C TYR A 19 -7.08 1.80 0.34
N ILE A 20 -6.53 1.06 1.31
CA ILE A 20 -6.42 -0.40 1.25
C ILE A 20 -7.80 -1.05 1.22
N GLU A 21 -8.76 -0.63 2.05
CA GLU A 21 -10.13 -1.15 1.98
C GLU A 21 -10.75 -0.96 0.58
N ARG A 22 -10.56 0.23 -0.02
CA ARG A 22 -11.03 0.50 -1.39
C ARG A 22 -10.32 -0.36 -2.44
N LEU A 23 -9.04 -0.64 -2.24
CA LEU A 23 -8.25 -1.48 -3.12
C LEU A 23 -8.64 -2.96 -3.00
N GLU A 24 -8.98 -3.44 -1.80
CA GLU A 24 -9.51 -4.79 -1.58
C GLU A 24 -10.87 -4.96 -2.26
N LEU A 25 -11.77 -3.98 -2.13
CA LEU A 25 -13.02 -3.95 -2.88
C LEU A 25 -12.78 -3.99 -4.39
N TYR A 26 -11.74 -3.30 -4.88
CA TYR A 26 -11.36 -3.37 -6.28
C TYR A 26 -10.89 -4.77 -6.69
N PHE A 27 -10.13 -5.48 -5.84
CA PHE A 27 -9.73 -6.86 -6.11
C PHE A 27 -10.93 -7.79 -6.21
N VAL A 28 -11.89 -7.67 -5.29
CA VAL A 28 -13.11 -8.48 -5.28
C VAL A 28 -13.97 -8.16 -6.52
N ALA A 29 -14.15 -6.88 -6.84
CA ALA A 29 -14.98 -6.46 -7.97
C ALA A 29 -14.39 -6.84 -9.35
N ASN A 30 -13.07 -7.04 -9.43
CA ASN A 30 -12.36 -7.36 -10.68
C ASN A 30 -11.79 -8.78 -10.70
N ASP A 31 -12.11 -9.63 -9.72
CA ASP A 31 -11.62 -11.01 -9.60
C ASP A 31 -10.08 -11.11 -9.70
N ILE A 32 -9.39 -10.21 -9.00
CA ILE A 32 -7.91 -10.12 -9.06
C ILE A 32 -7.29 -11.20 -8.18
N ALA A 33 -6.57 -12.13 -8.83
CA ALA A 33 -5.79 -13.15 -8.15
C ALA A 33 -4.73 -12.56 -7.20
N VAL A 34 -4.48 -13.26 -6.08
CA VAL A 34 -3.56 -12.82 -5.00
C VAL A 34 -2.16 -12.49 -5.51
N GLU A 35 -1.66 -13.26 -6.48
CA GLU A 35 -0.36 -13.02 -7.14
C GLU A 35 -0.28 -11.66 -7.86
N LYS A 36 -1.42 -11.12 -8.31
CA LYS A 36 -1.52 -9.85 -9.03
C LYS A 36 -1.79 -8.68 -8.10
N GLN A 37 -2.27 -8.92 -6.87
CA GLN A 37 -2.59 -7.85 -5.91
C GLN A 37 -1.38 -6.97 -5.60
N THR A 38 -0.20 -7.57 -5.39
CA THR A 38 1.07 -6.84 -5.20
C THR A 38 1.35 -5.91 -6.39
N ALA A 39 1.25 -6.43 -7.62
CA ALA A 39 1.50 -5.64 -8.81
C ALA A 39 0.48 -4.50 -8.95
N VAL A 40 -0.80 -4.77 -8.68
CA VAL A 40 -1.85 -3.75 -8.74
C VAL A 40 -1.60 -2.67 -7.71
N LEU A 41 -1.31 -3.00 -6.44
CA LEU A 41 -0.97 -2.02 -5.41
C LEU A 41 0.17 -1.10 -5.89
N LEU A 42 1.27 -1.67 -6.37
CA LEU A 42 2.43 -0.89 -6.85
C LEU A 42 2.12 0.02 -8.04
N THR A 43 1.09 -0.31 -8.85
CA THR A 43 0.63 0.53 -9.97
C THR A 43 -0.44 1.55 -9.57
N LYS A 44 -1.05 1.41 -8.38
CA LYS A 44 -2.14 2.24 -7.89
C LYS A 44 -1.69 3.23 -6.81
N ILE A 45 -0.41 3.27 -6.50
CA ILE A 45 0.21 4.25 -5.61
C ILE A 45 0.97 5.31 -6.41
N SER A 46 1.11 6.52 -5.86
CA SER A 46 1.93 7.57 -6.45
C SER A 46 3.42 7.19 -6.53
N ALA A 47 4.18 7.90 -7.38
CA ALA A 47 5.62 7.67 -7.54
C ALA A 47 6.41 7.89 -6.22
N ASP A 48 6.00 8.87 -5.42
CA ASP A 48 6.55 9.15 -4.10
C ASP A 48 6.31 7.98 -3.14
N THR A 49 5.08 7.48 -3.06
CA THR A 49 4.75 6.30 -2.25
C THR A 49 5.49 5.07 -2.73
N TYR A 50 5.61 4.84 -4.03
CA TYR A 50 6.37 3.71 -4.57
C TYR A 50 7.85 3.77 -4.13
N THR A 51 8.44 4.96 -4.14
CA THR A 51 9.82 5.17 -3.68
C THR A 51 9.96 4.84 -2.20
N LEU A 52 9.01 5.27 -1.36
CA LEU A 52 8.95 4.93 0.06
C LEU A 52 8.82 3.41 0.26
N VAL A 53 7.86 2.77 -0.41
CA VAL A 53 7.64 1.31 -0.33
C VAL A 53 8.90 0.55 -0.74
N ARG A 54 9.59 1.00 -1.78
CA ARG A 54 10.84 0.39 -2.25
C ARG A 54 11.95 0.53 -1.20
N ASP A 55 12.07 1.69 -0.57
CA ASP A 55 13.05 1.96 0.49
C ASP A 55 12.78 1.08 1.72
N LEU A 56 11.53 1.03 2.17
CA LEU A 56 11.08 0.18 3.27
C LEU A 56 11.25 -1.32 3.00
N CYS A 57 11.22 -1.72 1.74
CA CYS A 57 11.36 -3.11 1.33
C CYS A 57 12.84 -3.54 1.19
N ALA A 58 13.79 -2.61 1.21
CA ALA A 58 15.22 -2.91 1.04
C ALA A 58 15.72 -3.88 2.13
N PRO A 59 16.63 -4.82 1.80
CA PRO A 59 17.31 -5.03 0.50
C PRO A 59 16.48 -5.80 -0.54
N THR A 60 15.27 -6.23 -0.21
CA THR A 60 14.38 -7.00 -1.10
C THR A 60 13.56 -6.09 -2.02
N LYS A 61 13.02 -6.64 -3.12
CA LYS A 61 12.15 -5.86 -4.04
C LYS A 61 10.70 -5.92 -3.57
N PRO A 62 9.93 -4.82 -3.67
CA PRO A 62 8.53 -4.82 -3.23
C PRO A 62 7.66 -5.79 -4.02
N LYS A 63 8.02 -6.06 -5.29
CA LYS A 63 7.36 -7.08 -6.12
C LYS A 63 7.54 -8.53 -5.63
N ASP A 64 8.55 -8.79 -4.82
CA ASP A 64 8.85 -10.13 -4.25
C ASP A 64 8.10 -10.35 -2.92
N LYS A 65 7.51 -9.30 -2.35
CA LYS A 65 6.68 -9.39 -1.15
C LYS A 65 5.21 -9.60 -1.52
N THR A 66 4.49 -10.20 -0.58
CA THR A 66 3.03 -10.34 -0.68
C THR A 66 2.34 -9.01 -0.39
N PHE A 67 1.14 -8.84 -0.94
CA PHE A 67 0.30 -7.67 -0.72
C PHE A 67 0.17 -7.33 0.78
N GLN A 68 -0.21 -8.30 1.61
CA GLN A 68 -0.33 -8.11 3.07
C GLN A 68 0.97 -7.62 3.71
N GLN A 69 2.13 -8.15 3.32
CA GLN A 69 3.40 -7.68 3.89
C GLN A 69 3.72 -6.25 3.50
N LEU A 70 3.42 -5.84 2.26
CA LEU A 70 3.58 -4.44 1.86
C LEU A 70 2.63 -3.53 2.64
N VAL A 71 1.38 -3.95 2.81
CA VAL A 71 0.38 -3.21 3.58
C VAL A 71 0.84 -3.00 5.02
N ASP A 72 1.33 -4.05 5.67
CA ASP A 72 1.83 -3.99 7.05
C ASP A 72 3.07 -3.10 7.19
N ILE A 73 4.04 -3.23 6.29
CA ILE A 73 5.26 -2.40 6.28
C ILE A 73 4.92 -0.92 6.13
N VAL A 74 4.04 -0.58 5.19
CA VAL A 74 3.64 0.81 4.93
C VAL A 74 2.76 1.33 6.05
N SER A 75 1.82 0.53 6.55
CA SER A 75 0.96 0.90 7.69
C SER A 75 1.80 1.18 8.93
N THR A 76 2.79 0.34 9.23
CA THR A 76 3.74 0.55 10.34
C THR A 76 4.55 1.83 10.19
N HIS A 77 4.87 2.24 8.97
CA HIS A 77 5.62 3.47 8.72
C HIS A 77 4.72 4.73 8.75
N LEU A 78 3.52 4.66 8.18
CA LEU A 78 2.58 5.80 8.09
C LEU A 78 1.84 6.03 9.41
N CYS A 79 1.49 4.94 10.08
CA CYS A 79 0.93 4.92 11.41
C CYS A 79 1.94 4.19 12.29
N PRO A 80 3.07 4.86 12.67
CA PRO A 80 3.95 4.29 13.66
C PRO A 80 3.07 4.07 14.88
N LYS A 81 2.82 2.80 15.21
CA LYS A 81 2.28 2.47 16.54
C LYS A 81 3.10 3.30 17.52
N PRO A 82 2.48 3.95 18.51
CA PRO A 82 3.23 4.59 19.57
C PRO A 82 4.00 3.47 20.26
N SER A 83 5.20 3.17 19.75
CA SER A 83 6.21 2.44 20.47
C SER A 83 6.52 3.37 21.61
N GLU A 84 5.90 3.04 22.74
CA GLU A 84 6.37 3.28 24.09
C GLU A 84 7.89 3.36 24.08
N THR A 85 8.39 4.56 23.83
CA THR A 85 9.77 4.93 24.05
C THR A 85 9.66 6.01 25.09
N MET A 86 10.39 5.79 26.19
CA MET A 86 10.34 6.50 27.47
C MET A 86 9.25 5.92 28.40
N GLU A 87 9.59 5.18 29.44
CA GLU A 87 10.47 5.66 30.52
C GLU A 87 11.36 4.54 31.13
N ARG A 88 12.69 4.76 31.04
CA ARG A 88 13.76 4.60 32.07
C ARG A 88 13.65 3.52 33.14
#